data_AF-G1C5J6-F1
#
_entry.id   AF-G1C5J6-F1
#
_cell.length_a   1.000
_cell.length_b   1.000
_cell.length_c   1.000
_cell.angle_alpha   90.00
_cell.angle_beta   90.00
_cell.angle_gamma   90.00
#
_symmetry.space_group_name_H-M   'P 1'
#
loop_
_entity.id
_entity.type
_entity.pdbx_description
1 polymer ?
#
loop_
_entity_poly.entity_id
_entity_poly.type
_entity_poly.pdbx_seq_one_letter_code
_entity_poly.pdbx_strand_id
1 'polypeptide(L)'
;MLRLVLVLGFVIILCSFFLSISRLLNCLIVVENLNVLLLFISMLSQRGESYMFFIALVVIFTIEVVLGLVVLTRLWDSSELIDIVGW
;
A
#
# COMPACT_ATOMS: atom_id res chain seq x y z
N MET A 1 -23.78 -3.69 -8.18
CA MET A 1 -22.78 -4.77 -8.22
C MET A 1 -21.35 -4.24 -8.08
N LEU A 2 -20.80 -3.54 -9.06
CA LEU A 2 -19.38 -3.12 -9.04
C LEU A 2 -18.99 -2.24 -7.84
N ARG A 3 -19.81 -1.25 -7.47
CA ARG A 3 -19.58 -0.44 -6.25
C ARG A 3 -19.52 -1.27 -4.97
N LEU A 4 -20.31 -2.33 -4.88
CA LEU A 4 -20.39 -3.19 -3.70
C LEU A 4 -19.13 -4.07 -3.61
N VAL A 5 -18.64 -4.58 -4.75
CA VAL A 5 -17.35 -5.30 -4.83
C VAL A 5 -16.18 -4.41 -4.42
N LEU A 6 -16.17 -3.15 -4.86
CA LEU A 6 -15.13 -2.18 -4.47
C LEU A 6 -15.12 -1.89 -2.97
N VAL A 7 -16.31 -1.68 -2.38
CA VAL A 7 -16.44 -1.47 -0.92
C VAL A 7 -15.99 -2.72 -0.16
N LEU A 8 -16.39 -3.90 -0.61
CA LEU A 8 -16.01 -5.16 0.02
C LEU A 8 -14.50 -5.38 -0.07
N GLY A 9 -13.89 -5.12 -1.23
CA GLY A 9 -12.43 -5.15 -1.41
C GLY A 9 -11.70 -4.18 -0.49
N PHE A 10 -12.20 -2.95 -0.35
CA PHE A 10 -11.63 -1.96 0.57
C PHE A 10 -11.68 -2.42 2.03
N VAL A 11 -12.82 -2.99 2.47
CA VAL A 11 -12.98 -3.53 3.83
C VAL A 11 -12.04 -4.71 4.08
N ILE A 12 -11.88 -5.61 3.11
CA ILE A 12 -10.96 -6.76 3.22
C ILE A 12 -9.53 -6.27 3.38
N ILE A 13 -9.08 -5.33 2.55
CA ILE A 13 -7.71 -4.80 2.59
C ILE A 13 -7.43 -4.11 3.93
N LEU A 14 -8.37 -3.30 4.45
CA LEU A 14 -8.22 -2.69 5.77
C LEU A 14 -8.16 -3.72 6.89
N CYS A 15 -8.97 -4.77 6.83
CA CYS A 15 -8.95 -5.85 7.81
C CYS A 15 -7.61 -6.61 7.76
N SER A 16 -7.10 -6.90 6.55
CA SER A 16 -5.78 -7.50 6.34
C SER A 16 -4.64 -6.63 6.88
N PHE A 17 -4.77 -5.30 6.81
CA PHE A 17 -3.77 -4.37 7.33
C PHE A 17 -3.64 -4.50 8.85
N PHE A 18 -4.78 -4.50 9.57
CA PHE A 18 -4.80 -4.69 11.02
C PHE A 18 -4.24 -6.05 11.46
N LEU A 19 -4.55 -7.11 10.71
CA LEU A 19 -4.06 -8.46 11.02
C LEU A 19 -2.56 -8.63 10.77
N SER A 20 -1.98 -7.81 9.89
CA SER A 20 -0.60 -7.97 9.44
C SER A 20 0.41 -7.00 10.08
N ILE A 21 0.01 -6.30 11.14
CA ILE A 21 0.81 -5.25 11.78
C ILE A 21 2.18 -5.74 12.29
N SER A 22 2.29 -7.03 12.61
CA SER A 22 3.52 -7.65 13.11
C SER A 22 4.60 -7.87 12.04
N ARG A 23 4.22 -7.84 10.74
CA ARG A 23 5.14 -8.08 9.62
C ARG A 23 5.06 -6.92 8.66
N LEU A 24 6.08 -6.07 8.73
CA LEU A 24 6.19 -4.82 7.96
C LEU A 24 6.13 -5.05 6.44
N LEU A 25 6.70 -6.16 5.95
CA LEU A 25 6.64 -6.54 4.53
C LEU A 25 5.21 -6.88 4.08
N ASN A 26 4.48 -7.67 4.88
CA ASN A 26 3.09 -7.98 4.56
C ASN A 26 2.20 -6.73 4.65
N CYS A 27 2.51 -5.80 5.56
CA CYS A 27 1.84 -4.51 5.66
C CYS A 27 2.01 -3.70 4.36
N LEU A 28 3.23 -3.62 3.81
CA LEU A 28 3.49 -3.00 2.50
C LEU A 28 2.68 -3.65 1.36
N ILE A 29 2.63 -4.98 1.31
CA ILE A 29 1.85 -5.71 0.29
C ILE A 29 0.35 -5.36 0.39
N VAL A 30 -0.19 -5.23 1.60
CA VAL A 30 -1.59 -4.85 1.80
C VAL A 30 -1.84 -3.42 1.31
N VAL A 31 -0.94 -2.47 1.59
CA VAL A 31 -1.07 -1.09 1.10
C VAL A 31 -0.94 -1.02 -0.42
N GLU A 32 -0.06 -1.81 -1.04
CA GLU A 32 0.05 -1.87 -2.50
C GLU A 32 -1.26 -2.35 -3.15
N ASN A 33 -1.91 -3.35 -2.58
CA ASN A 33 -3.23 -3.79 -3.04
C ASN A 33 -4.31 -2.70 -2.91
N LEU A 34 -4.22 -1.84 -1.89
CA LEU A 34 -5.08 -0.66 -1.75
C LEU A 34 -4.87 0.33 -2.90
N ASN A 35 -3.62 0.60 -3.25
CA ASN A 35 -3.26 1.52 -4.33
C ASN A 35 -3.78 1.03 -5.68
N VAL A 36 -3.62 -0.26 -5.98
CA VAL A 36 -4.16 -0.87 -7.21
C VAL A 36 -5.67 -0.72 -7.26
N LEU A 37 -6.38 -0.96 -6.14
CA LEU A 37 -7.82 -0.78 -6.07
C LEU A 37 -8.23 0.69 -6.32
N LEU A 38 -7.52 1.64 -5.72
CA LEU A 38 -7.78 3.08 -5.92
C LEU A 38 -7.53 3.54 -7.35
N LEU A 39 -6.45 3.06 -7.99
CA LEU A 39 -6.18 3.31 -9.41
C LEU A 39 -7.29 2.75 -10.29
N PHE A 40 -7.76 1.53 -9.98
CA PHE A 40 -8.85 0.90 -10.73
C PHE A 40 -10.16 1.70 -10.60
N ILE A 41 -10.48 2.20 -9.40
CA ILE A 41 -11.63 3.09 -9.18
C ILE A 41 -11.49 4.38 -10.00
N SER A 42 -10.29 4.98 -10.00
CA SER A 42 -10.03 6.21 -10.75
C SER A 42 -10.19 6.01 -12.26
N MET A 43 -9.73 4.88 -12.81
CA MET A 43 -9.92 4.56 -14.23
C MET A 43 -11.40 4.39 -14.59
N LEU A 44 -12.16 3.67 -13.75
CA LEU A 44 -13.58 3.43 -13.97
C LEU A 44 -14.44 4.70 -13.87
N SER A 45 -13.93 5.75 -13.21
CA SER A 45 -14.68 6.99 -13.04
C SER A 45 -14.86 7.78 -14.35
N GLN A 46 -14.07 7.53 -15.42
CA GLN A 46 -14.16 8.09 -16.80
C GLN A 46 -14.77 9.50 -16.95
N ARG A 47 -14.49 10.43 -16.03
CA ARG A 47 -14.87 11.84 -16.16
C ARG A 47 -13.68 12.56 -16.77
N GLY A 48 -13.87 13.46 -17.74
CA GLY A 48 -12.75 14.07 -18.50
C GLY A 48 -11.61 14.63 -17.62
N GLU A 49 -11.94 15.15 -16.44
CA GLU A 49 -10.99 15.70 -15.45
C GLU A 49 -10.22 14.63 -14.63
N SER A 50 -10.64 13.36 -14.68
CA SER A 50 -10.08 12.29 -13.84
C SER A 50 -8.71 11.79 -14.30
N TYR A 51 -8.23 12.22 -15.49
CA TYR A 51 -6.92 11.83 -16.00
C TYR A 51 -5.78 12.47 -15.18
N MET A 52 -5.89 13.76 -14.85
CA MET A 52 -4.91 14.43 -13.97
C MET A 52 -4.91 13.79 -12.58
N PHE A 53 -6.09 13.45 -12.06
CA PHE A 53 -6.21 12.77 -10.77
C PHE A 53 -5.57 11.37 -10.80
N PHE A 54 -5.77 10.60 -11.87
CA PHE A 54 -5.15 9.29 -12.04
C PHE A 54 -3.61 9.38 -12.02
N ILE A 55 -3.04 10.32 -12.77
CA ILE A 55 -1.58 10.52 -12.79
C ILE A 55 -1.06 10.96 -11.42
N ALA A 56 -1.76 11.89 -10.75
CA ALA A 56 -1.38 12.33 -9.40
C ALA A 56 -1.37 11.16 -8.41
N LEU A 57 -2.38 10.27 -8.47
CA LEU A 57 -2.43 9.07 -7.65
C LEU A 57 -1.26 8.12 -7.93
N VAL A 58 -0.90 7.89 -9.20
CA VAL A 58 0.25 7.05 -9.56
C VAL A 58 1.53 7.58 -8.90
N VAL A 59 1.78 8.89 -8.97
CA VAL A 59 2.99 9.51 -8.37
C VAL A 59 3.00 9.39 -6.85
N ILE A 60 1.84 9.60 -6.20
CA ILE A 60 1.75 9.49 -4.73
C ILE A 60 1.99 8.04 -4.30
N PHE A 61 1.41 7.07 -5.00
CA PHE A 61 1.57 5.64 -4.69
C PHE A 61 3.01 5.16 -4.89
N THR A 62 3.71 5.63 -5.92
CA THR A 62 5.13 5.27 -6.09
C THR A 62 6.00 5.83 -4.97
N ILE A 63 5.74 7.06 -4.51
CA ILE A 63 6.45 7.65 -3.37
C ILE A 63 6.21 6.83 -2.11
N GLU A 64 4.96 6.45 -1.84
CA GLU A 64 4.60 5.67 -0.67
C GLU A 64 5.30 4.30 -0.65
N VAL A 65 5.33 3.57 -1.77
CA VAL A 65 6.05 2.29 -1.88
C VAL A 65 7.55 2.47 -1.65
N VAL A 66 8.17 3.50 -2.25
CA VAL A 66 9.60 3.79 -2.05
C VAL A 66 9.88 4.11 -0.59
N LEU A 67 9.07 4.96 0.05
CA LEU A 67 9.23 5.28 1.48
C LEU A 67 9.05 4.04 2.35
N GLY A 68 8.05 3.21 2.08
CA GLY A 68 7.82 1.96 2.80
C GLY A 68 9.01 1.01 2.70
N LEU A 69 9.58 0.85 1.50
CA LEU A 69 10.78 0.03 1.29
C LEU A 69 12.01 0.61 1.98
N VAL A 70 12.20 1.94 1.94
CA VAL A 70 13.32 2.60 2.65
C VAL A 70 13.19 2.40 4.16
N VAL A 71 12.00 2.55 4.74
CA VAL A 71 11.78 2.29 6.16
C VAL A 71 12.07 0.82 6.48
N LEU A 72 11.63 -0.10 5.62
CA LEU A 72 11.84 -1.53 5.80
C LEU A 72 13.32 -1.90 5.77
N THR A 73 14.11 -1.36 4.83
CA THR A 73 15.56 -1.63 4.78
C THR A 73 16.29 -1.07 6.00
N ARG A 74 15.92 0.12 6.49
CA ARG A 74 16.52 0.67 7.72
C ARG A 74 16.20 -0.14 8.95
N LEU A 75 14.97 -0.63 9.08
CA LEU A 75 14.58 -1.49 10.19
C LEU A 75 15.25 -2.86 10.10
N TRP A 76 15.40 -3.39 8.88
CA TRP A 76 16.15 -4.62 8.63
C TRP A 76 17.61 -4.49 9.05
N ASP A 77 18.31 -3.42 8.62
CA ASP A 77 19.69 -3.12 9.02
C ASP A 77 19.82 -3.01 10.56
N SER A 78 18.84 -2.38 11.23
CA SER A 78 18.85 -2.24 12.69
C SER A 78 18.59 -3.57 13.42
N SER A 79 17.77 -4.45 12.84
CA SER A 79 17.49 -5.79 13.41
C SER A 79 18.68 -6.71 13.25
N GLU A 80 19.36 -6.68 12.09
CA GLU A 80 20.61 -7.41 11.90
C GLU A 80 21.72 -6.90 12.83
N LEU A 81 21.79 -5.59 13.11
CA LEU A 81 22.72 -5.05 14.11
C LEU A 81 22.40 -5.51 15.54
N ILE A 82 21.13 -5.68 15.89
CA ILE A 82 20.73 -6.25 17.18
C ILE A 82 21.14 -7.72 17.27
N ASP A 83 21.01 -8.49 16.19
CA ASP A 83 21.43 -9.90 16.14
C ASP A 83 22.97 -10.07 16.13
N ILE A 84 23.73 -9.11 15.59
CA ILE A 84 25.21 -9.13 15.60
C ILE A 84 25.80 -8.69 16.95
N VAL A 85 25.15 -7.75 17.64
CA VAL A 85 25.65 -7.22 18.94
C VAL A 85 25.11 -8.02 20.14
N GLY A 86 24.05 -8.81 19.97
CA GLY A 86 23.43 -9.61 21.02
C GLY A 86 23.62 -11.11 20.83
N TRP A 87 24.75 -11.63 21.35
CA TRP A 87 24.86 -12.72 22.34
C TRP A 87 26.33 -12.87 22.76
#